data_AF-A0A9J6BET5-F1
#
_entry.id   AF-A0A9J6BET5-F1
#
_cell.length_a   1.000
_cell.length_b   1.000
_cell.length_c   1.000
_cell.angle_alpha   90.00
_cell.angle_beta   90.00
_cell.angle_gamma   90.00
#
_symmetry.space_group_name_H-M   'P 1'
#
loop_
_entity.id
_entity.type
_entity.pdbx_description
1 polymer ?
#
loop_
_entity_poly.entity_id
_entity_poly.type
_entity_poly.pdbx_seq_one_letter_code
_entity_poly.pdbx_strand_id
1 'polypeptide(L)'
;MMKKQPEEFEEISQECNDKSGFPGDNFNRIKEFSSIINDTLNQNFPLDEFPNLEIVSEPGRYFVESAFTLVTQIHSRKITRDANGKIVSVMYYLNEGIYSNFLFIPLGPEKVTPKILSHKRTNEKFKTTLWGPTLDSIDKICENIELELLEIDDVIYFINMGAYTTTVGTNFNSFSAKTNIVYFLEKNIESKKLNTELFDFNFINDT
;
A
#
# COMPACT_ATOMS: atom_id res chain seq x y z
N MET A 1 24.07 39.19 9.79
CA MET A 1 23.12 39.34 8.66
C MET A 1 23.80 38.81 7.41
N MET A 2 23.73 37.50 7.17
CA MET A 2 24.04 36.86 5.90
C MET A 2 22.85 35.94 5.63
N LYS A 3 21.98 36.38 4.72
CA LYS A 3 20.88 35.57 4.20
C LYS A 3 21.53 34.54 3.26
N LYS A 4 21.64 33.27 3.68
CA LYS A 4 21.77 32.17 2.72
C LYS A 4 20.48 32.13 1.89
N GLN A 5 20.62 31.94 0.59
CA GLN A 5 19.55 32.14 -0.37
C GLN A 5 18.41 31.11 -0.19
N PRO A 6 17.14 31.49 -0.39
CA PRO A 6 15.99 30.59 -0.27
C PRO A 6 15.90 29.49 -1.34
N GLU A 7 16.62 29.62 -2.45
CA GLU A 7 16.35 28.88 -3.69
C GLU A 7 16.75 27.38 -3.60
N GLU A 8 17.82 27.02 -2.87
CA GLU A 8 18.22 25.61 -2.69
C GLU A 8 17.30 24.84 -1.71
N PHE A 9 16.62 25.55 -0.80
CA PHE A 9 15.65 24.92 0.11
C PHE A 9 14.30 24.69 -0.57
N GLU A 10 13.92 25.55 -1.52
CA GLU A 10 12.72 25.36 -2.32
C GLU A 10 12.84 24.09 -3.18
N GLU A 11 13.98 23.84 -3.83
CA GLU A 11 14.14 22.70 -4.74
C GLU A 11 14.07 21.33 -4.02
N ILE A 12 14.69 21.20 -2.85
CA ILE A 12 14.59 19.99 -2.01
C ILE A 12 13.16 19.85 -1.42
N SER A 13 12.53 20.96 -1.04
CA SER A 13 11.16 20.93 -0.55
C SER A 13 10.15 20.58 -1.64
N GLN A 14 10.41 20.93 -2.90
CA GLN A 14 9.48 20.68 -4.01
C GLN A 14 9.47 19.21 -4.44
N GLU A 15 10.59 18.49 -4.31
CA GLU A 15 10.62 17.02 -4.44
C GLU A 15 10.02 16.29 -3.22
N CYS A 16 10.07 16.90 -2.04
CA CYS A 16 9.54 16.33 -0.79
C CYS A 16 8.04 16.63 -0.59
N ASN A 17 7.50 17.67 -1.22
CA ASN A 17 6.13 18.14 -1.04
C ASN A 17 5.05 17.27 -1.69
N ASP A 18 5.40 16.38 -2.64
CA ASP A 18 4.47 15.39 -3.18
C ASP A 18 4.52 14.03 -2.45
N LYS A 19 5.39 13.89 -1.45
CA LYS A 19 5.54 12.66 -0.64
C LYS A 19 5.82 12.99 0.82
N SER A 20 4.81 13.45 1.55
CA SER A 20 4.92 13.52 3.01
C SER A 20 5.05 12.10 3.59
N GLY A 21 6.27 11.56 3.68
CA GLY A 21 6.53 10.33 4.41
C GLY A 21 7.73 9.50 3.94
N PHE A 22 8.40 8.90 4.90
CA PHE A 22 9.40 7.85 4.72
C PHE A 22 8.78 6.56 4.12
N PRO A 23 9.45 5.89 3.16
CA PRO A 23 8.93 4.67 2.54
C PRO A 23 8.92 3.51 3.54
N GLY A 24 7.83 2.74 3.60
CA GLY A 24 7.67 1.58 4.49
C GLY A 24 7.79 0.21 3.78
N ASP A 25 7.97 0.21 2.46
CA ASP A 25 8.10 -1.00 1.63
C ASP A 25 9.54 -1.41 1.28
N ASN A 26 10.50 -0.47 1.39
CA ASN A 26 11.86 -0.66 0.88
C ASN A 26 12.93 -0.11 1.84
N PHE A 27 13.67 -1.03 2.46
CA PHE A 27 14.71 -0.73 3.42
C PHE A 27 15.94 0.00 2.83
N ASN A 28 16.24 -0.19 1.55
CA ASN A 28 17.38 0.50 0.94
C ASN A 28 17.07 1.97 0.69
N ARG A 29 15.82 2.29 0.31
CA ARG A 29 15.38 3.67 0.11
C ARG A 29 15.42 4.44 1.42
N ILE A 30 14.90 3.89 2.52
CA ILE A 30 14.95 4.59 3.82
C ILE A 30 16.37 4.89 4.28
N LYS A 31 17.33 3.98 4.02
CA LYS A 31 18.74 4.21 4.34
C LYS A 31 19.31 5.42 3.60
N GLU A 32 19.04 5.51 2.31
CA GLU A 32 19.48 6.64 1.47
C GLU A 32 18.93 7.97 2.01
N PHE A 33 17.61 8.05 2.24
CA PHE A 33 16.99 9.23 2.85
C PHE A 33 17.61 9.57 4.21
N SER A 34 17.79 8.58 5.08
CA SER A 34 18.36 8.81 6.40
C SER A 34 19.79 9.35 6.34
N SER A 35 20.60 8.89 5.38
CA SER A 35 21.97 9.37 5.22
C SER A 35 21.98 10.84 4.81
N ILE A 36 21.19 11.20 3.80
CA ILE A 36 21.11 12.57 3.29
C ILE A 36 20.60 13.52 4.39
N ILE A 37 19.57 13.10 5.12
CA ILE A 37 19.01 13.88 6.23
C ILE A 37 20.05 14.06 7.33
N ASN A 38 20.73 13.00 7.74
CA ASN A 38 21.76 13.07 8.77
C ASN A 38 22.91 13.99 8.37
N ASP A 39 23.39 13.90 7.12
CA ASP A 39 24.45 14.77 6.61
C ASP A 39 24.00 16.24 6.60
N THR A 40 22.76 16.50 6.18
CA THR A 40 22.18 17.85 6.15
C THR A 40 22.00 18.43 7.55
N LEU A 41 21.52 17.62 8.50
CA LEU A 41 21.37 18.01 9.89
C LEU A 41 22.71 18.33 10.54
N ASN A 42 23.73 17.48 10.33
CA ASN A 42 25.07 17.72 10.85
C ASN A 42 25.71 18.99 10.29
N GLN A 43 25.46 19.31 9.02
CA GLN A 43 26.00 20.51 8.37
C GLN A 43 25.30 21.80 8.80
N ASN A 44 23.98 21.77 9.02
CA ASN A 44 23.18 22.98 9.25
C ASN A 44 22.82 23.21 10.73
N PHE A 45 22.79 22.15 11.54
CA PHE A 45 22.44 22.18 12.95
C PHE A 45 23.44 21.36 13.79
N PRO A 46 24.74 21.70 13.76
CA PRO A 46 25.74 20.96 14.51
C PRO A 46 25.46 21.07 16.02
N LEU A 47 25.58 19.94 16.73
CA LEU A 47 25.25 19.86 18.16
C LEU A 47 26.14 20.74 19.05
N ASP A 48 27.35 21.06 18.60
CA ASP A 48 28.25 21.98 19.31
C ASP A 48 27.68 23.42 19.35
N GLU A 49 26.93 23.82 18.32
CA GLU A 49 26.24 25.13 18.26
C GLU A 49 24.83 25.06 18.85
N PHE A 50 24.19 23.89 18.76
CA PHE A 50 22.81 23.68 19.22
C PHE A 50 22.72 22.51 20.23
N PRO A 51 23.32 22.61 21.42
CA PRO A 51 23.47 21.49 22.37
C PRO A 51 22.14 21.01 22.99
N ASN A 52 21.09 21.82 22.90
CA ASN A 52 19.75 21.49 23.41
C ASN A 52 18.74 21.21 22.29
N LEU A 53 19.19 21.08 21.04
CA LEU A 53 18.30 20.78 19.92
C LEU A 53 17.81 19.33 20.00
N GLU A 54 16.48 19.17 20.04
CA GLU A 54 15.81 17.89 19.91
C GLU A 54 15.21 17.78 18.52
N ILE A 55 15.50 16.68 17.82
CA ILE A 55 15.00 16.43 16.46
C ILE A 55 14.00 15.29 16.54
N VAL A 56 12.77 15.58 16.14
CA VAL A 56 11.68 14.60 16.06
C VAL A 56 11.20 14.45 14.62
N SER A 57 10.56 13.31 14.33
CA SER A 57 9.92 13.07 13.04
C SER A 57 8.56 12.41 13.25
N GLU A 58 7.68 12.54 12.26
CA GLU A 58 6.32 11.99 12.29
C GLU A 58 6.13 10.86 11.24
N PRO A 59 6.87 9.74 11.32
CA PRO A 59 6.72 8.64 10.37
C PRO A 59 5.38 7.93 10.56
N GLY A 60 4.49 8.02 9.56
CA GLY A 60 3.28 7.21 9.47
C GLY A 60 3.49 5.95 8.62
N ARG A 61 3.46 6.13 7.28
CA ARG A 61 3.61 5.06 6.27
C ARG A 61 4.74 4.09 6.56
N TYR A 62 5.90 4.63 6.96
CA TYR A 62 7.11 3.86 7.28
C TYR A 62 6.85 2.65 8.19
N PHE A 63 6.03 2.80 9.22
CA PHE A 63 5.82 1.72 10.19
C PHE A 63 4.85 0.65 9.72
N VAL A 64 3.85 1.03 8.91
CA VAL A 64 2.66 0.19 8.70
C VAL A 64 2.53 -0.33 7.28
N GLU A 65 3.12 0.32 6.28
CA GLU A 65 2.91 0.01 4.86
C GLU A 65 3.10 -1.48 4.56
N SER A 66 4.27 -2.03 4.86
CA SER A 66 4.61 -3.45 4.62
C SER A 66 4.00 -4.43 5.63
N ALA A 67 3.41 -3.94 6.73
CA ALA A 67 2.90 -4.80 7.80
C ALA A 67 1.60 -5.51 7.41
N PHE A 68 0.86 -4.98 6.42
CA PHE A 68 -0.44 -5.52 6.00
C PHE A 68 -0.42 -6.01 4.55
N THR A 69 -1.08 -7.15 4.34
CA THR A 69 -1.43 -7.69 3.03
C THR A 69 -2.95 -7.72 2.93
N LEU A 70 -3.50 -7.08 1.89
CA LEU A 70 -4.93 -7.13 1.61
C LEU A 70 -5.24 -8.38 0.81
N VAL A 71 -6.23 -9.16 1.25
CA VAL A 71 -6.73 -10.35 0.57
C VAL A 71 -8.13 -10.06 0.05
N THR A 72 -8.36 -10.30 -1.23
CA THR A 72 -9.61 -10.01 -1.93
C THR A 72 -10.11 -11.26 -2.65
N GLN A 73 -11.40 -11.29 -2.97
CA GLN A 73 -12.04 -12.38 -3.69
C GLN A 73 -12.70 -11.86 -4.97
N ILE A 74 -12.61 -12.65 -6.05
CA ILE A 74 -13.34 -12.39 -7.28
C ILE A 74 -14.81 -12.77 -7.06
N HIS A 75 -15.71 -11.77 -7.04
CA HIS A 75 -17.14 -12.04 -6.92
C HIS A 75 -17.85 -12.12 -8.28
N SER A 76 -17.28 -11.53 -9.34
CA SER A 76 -17.81 -11.66 -10.69
C SER A 76 -16.75 -11.46 -11.78
N ARG A 77 -17.04 -11.94 -12.98
CA ARG A 77 -16.13 -11.92 -14.14
C ARG A 77 -16.90 -11.62 -15.43
N LYS A 78 -16.29 -10.86 -16.33
CA LYS A 78 -16.73 -10.66 -17.71
C LYS A 78 -15.62 -11.02 -18.68
N ILE A 79 -15.92 -11.87 -19.66
CA ILE A 79 -14.98 -12.28 -20.71
C ILE A 79 -15.43 -11.69 -22.04
N THR A 80 -14.53 -10.97 -22.70
CA THR A 80 -14.74 -10.46 -24.06
C THR A 80 -14.07 -11.39 -25.05
N ARG A 81 -14.79 -11.78 -26.11
CA ARG A 81 -14.29 -12.65 -27.17
C ARG A 81 -14.37 -11.97 -28.54
N ASP A 82 -13.47 -12.32 -29.45
CA ASP A 82 -13.53 -11.89 -30.85
C ASP A 82 -14.55 -12.71 -31.66
N ALA A 83 -14.67 -12.40 -32.95
CA ALA A 83 -15.57 -13.11 -33.88
C ALA A 83 -15.23 -14.61 -34.05
N ASN A 84 -14.00 -15.02 -33.73
CA ASN A 84 -13.55 -16.41 -33.78
C ASN A 84 -13.71 -17.13 -32.43
N GLY A 85 -14.26 -16.45 -31.42
CA GLY A 85 -14.45 -16.99 -30.07
C GLY A 85 -13.21 -16.95 -29.18
N LYS A 86 -12.09 -16.37 -29.63
CA LYS A 86 -10.88 -16.22 -28.83
C LYS A 86 -11.07 -15.14 -27.76
N ILE A 87 -10.59 -15.39 -26.55
CA ILE A 87 -10.61 -14.40 -25.46
C ILE A 87 -9.69 -13.23 -25.84
N VAL A 88 -10.25 -12.03 -25.83
CA VAL A 88 -9.55 -10.77 -26.10
C VAL A 88 -9.20 -10.05 -24.80
N SER A 89 -10.14 -10.05 -23.84
CA SER A 89 -9.91 -9.45 -22.53
C SER A 89 -10.80 -10.07 -21.46
N VAL A 90 -10.34 -9.97 -20.21
CA VAL A 90 -11.08 -10.40 -19.03
C VAL A 90 -11.20 -9.23 -18.05
N MET A 91 -12.36 -9.10 -17.43
CA MET A 91 -12.60 -8.16 -16.34
C MET A 91 -12.98 -8.98 -15.12
N TYR A 92 -12.29 -8.75 -14.00
CA TYR A 92 -12.64 -9.31 -12.71
C TYR A 92 -13.12 -8.18 -11.79
N TYR A 93 -14.17 -8.46 -11.03
CA TYR A 93 -14.69 -7.54 -10.03
C TYR A 93 -14.40 -8.15 -8.65
N LEU A 94 -13.66 -7.38 -7.85
CA LEU A 94 -13.23 -7.75 -6.52
C LEU A 94 -14.19 -7.19 -5.48
N ASN A 95 -14.29 -7.85 -4.33
CA ASN A 95 -15.10 -7.40 -3.20
C ASN A 95 -14.51 -6.19 -2.46
N GLU A 96 -13.40 -5.66 -2.95
CA GLU A 96 -12.67 -4.49 -2.45
C GLU A 96 -12.40 -3.57 -3.65
N GLY A 97 -12.40 -2.26 -3.43
CA GLY A 97 -12.27 -1.23 -4.48
C GLY A 97 -11.69 0.09 -4.00
N ILE A 98 -11.71 1.11 -4.86
CA ILE A 98 -11.17 2.45 -4.59
C ILE A 98 -11.84 3.08 -3.37
N TYR A 99 -13.15 2.91 -3.25
CA TYR A 99 -13.90 3.46 -2.11
C TYR A 99 -13.63 2.75 -0.79
N SER A 100 -12.77 1.73 -0.77
CA SER A 100 -12.37 0.99 0.44
C SER A 100 -10.86 1.09 0.62
N ASN A 101 -10.10 0.09 0.16
CA ASN A 101 -8.66 0.01 0.42
C ASN A 101 -7.76 0.57 -0.70
N PHE A 102 -8.32 1.05 -1.81
CA PHE A 102 -7.54 1.47 -2.99
C PHE A 102 -7.67 2.97 -3.34
N LEU A 103 -8.13 3.81 -2.41
CA LEU A 103 -8.36 5.24 -2.69
C LEU A 103 -7.10 5.98 -3.18
N PHE A 104 -5.92 5.53 -2.77
CA PHE A 104 -4.65 6.12 -3.20
C PHE A 104 -4.34 5.92 -4.70
N ILE A 105 -4.94 4.90 -5.36
CA ILE A 105 -4.69 4.58 -6.77
C ILE A 105 -5.04 5.73 -7.73
N PRO A 106 -6.22 6.37 -7.65
CA PRO A 106 -6.55 7.52 -8.48
C PRO A 106 -5.92 8.83 -7.97
N LEU A 107 -5.49 8.89 -6.71
CA LEU A 107 -4.97 10.11 -6.10
C LEU A 107 -3.47 10.33 -6.33
N GLY A 108 -2.74 9.30 -6.75
CA GLY A 108 -1.28 9.38 -6.88
C GLY A 108 -0.69 8.45 -7.93
N PRO A 109 0.65 8.50 -8.09
CA PRO A 109 1.37 7.67 -9.04
C PRO A 109 1.52 6.22 -8.56
N GLU A 110 1.19 5.93 -7.30
CA GLU A 110 1.29 4.59 -6.70
C GLU A 110 0.47 3.56 -7.49
N LYS A 111 1.04 2.37 -7.68
CA LYS A 111 0.41 1.23 -8.34
C LYS A 111 0.55 0.00 -7.48
N VAL A 112 -0.51 -0.81 -7.45
CA VAL A 112 -0.49 -2.11 -6.80
C VAL A 112 -0.23 -3.21 -7.82
N THR A 113 0.43 -4.27 -7.39
CA THR A 113 0.63 -5.48 -8.21
C THR A 113 -0.19 -6.62 -7.62
N PRO A 114 -1.20 -7.14 -8.34
CA PRO A 114 -1.98 -8.27 -7.85
C PRO A 114 -1.12 -9.53 -7.79
N LYS A 115 -1.26 -10.27 -6.70
CA LYS A 115 -0.69 -11.60 -6.54
C LYS A 115 -1.81 -12.62 -6.44
N ILE A 116 -1.66 -13.71 -7.18
CA ILE A 116 -2.70 -14.75 -7.27
C ILE A 116 -2.34 -15.88 -6.32
N LEU A 117 -3.32 -16.30 -5.52
CA LEU A 117 -3.24 -17.52 -4.72
C LEU A 117 -3.98 -18.65 -5.47
N SER A 118 -3.39 -19.17 -6.54
CA SER A 118 -3.97 -20.26 -7.35
C SER A 118 -3.18 -21.55 -7.21
N HIS A 119 -3.89 -22.67 -7.08
CA HIS A 119 -3.34 -24.03 -7.12
C HIS A 119 -3.17 -24.57 -8.55
N LYS A 120 -3.79 -23.94 -9.55
CA LYS A 120 -3.80 -24.40 -10.94
C LYS A 120 -3.21 -23.30 -11.82
N ARG A 121 -1.89 -23.29 -11.93
CA ARG A 121 -1.20 -22.34 -12.82
C ARG A 121 -1.36 -22.77 -14.26
N THR A 122 -1.92 -21.89 -15.09
CA THR A 122 -1.88 -22.05 -16.54
C THR A 122 -0.80 -21.12 -17.11
N ASN A 123 -0.17 -21.52 -18.23
CA ASN A 123 0.84 -20.67 -18.88
C ASN A 123 0.19 -19.57 -19.76
N GLU A 124 -1.10 -19.68 -20.06
CA GLU A 124 -1.81 -18.71 -20.90
C GLU A 124 -2.26 -17.53 -20.07
N LYS A 125 -1.96 -16.32 -20.55
CA LYS A 125 -2.36 -15.07 -19.91
C LYS A 125 -3.24 -14.25 -20.83
N PHE A 126 -4.14 -13.50 -20.22
CA PHE A 126 -5.10 -12.65 -20.89
C PHE A 126 -4.98 -11.21 -20.39
N LYS A 127 -5.17 -10.27 -21.32
CA LYS A 127 -5.30 -8.85 -20.99
C LYS A 127 -6.47 -8.67 -20.04
N THR A 128 -6.18 -8.15 -18.86
CA THR A 128 -7.07 -8.16 -17.70
C THR A 128 -7.24 -6.77 -17.09
N THR A 129 -8.44 -6.48 -16.61
CA THR A 129 -8.73 -5.30 -15.77
C THR A 129 -9.35 -5.76 -14.45
N LEU A 130 -8.85 -5.25 -13.33
CA LEU A 130 -9.40 -5.48 -12.00
C LEU A 130 -10.23 -4.27 -11.59
N TRP A 131 -11.48 -4.51 -11.24
CA TRP A 131 -12.45 -3.53 -10.81
C TRP A 131 -12.80 -3.75 -9.34
N GLY A 132 -13.18 -2.67 -8.66
CA GLY A 132 -13.90 -2.78 -7.40
C GLY A 132 -15.37 -3.18 -7.62
N PRO A 133 -16.14 -3.28 -6.52
CA PRO A 133 -17.50 -3.82 -6.57
C PRO A 133 -18.53 -2.80 -7.06
N THR A 134 -18.16 -1.53 -7.23
CA THR A 134 -19.10 -0.47 -7.56
C THR A 134 -19.32 -0.36 -9.07
N LEU A 135 -20.41 0.31 -9.46
CA LEU A 135 -20.69 0.66 -10.86
C LEU A 135 -20.00 1.96 -11.29
N ASP A 136 -19.13 2.53 -10.45
CA ASP A 136 -18.40 3.73 -10.83
C ASP A 136 -17.26 3.38 -11.79
N SER A 137 -17.18 4.11 -12.89
CA SER A 137 -16.10 3.97 -13.88
C SER A 137 -14.71 4.26 -13.33
N ILE A 138 -14.61 5.03 -12.23
CA ILE A 138 -13.32 5.28 -11.60
C ILE A 138 -12.85 4.08 -10.77
N ASP A 139 -13.75 3.20 -10.30
CA ASP A 139 -13.49 2.07 -9.38
C ASP A 139 -12.70 0.92 -10.04
N LYS A 140 -11.54 1.28 -10.56
CA LYS A 140 -10.63 0.44 -11.34
C LYS A 140 -9.30 0.37 -10.62
N ILE A 141 -8.94 -0.83 -10.17
CA ILE A 141 -7.75 -1.08 -9.35
C ILE A 141 -6.52 -1.28 -10.23
N CYS A 142 -6.65 -2.08 -11.29
CA CYS A 142 -5.58 -2.34 -12.25
C CYS A 142 -6.14 -2.40 -13.66
N GLU A 143 -5.42 -1.83 -14.64
CA GLU A 143 -5.82 -1.81 -16.04
C GLU A 143 -4.72 -2.37 -16.94
N ASN A 144 -5.11 -3.13 -17.96
CA ASN A 144 -4.21 -3.68 -18.98
C ASN A 144 -3.08 -4.57 -18.42
N ILE A 145 -3.34 -5.30 -17.34
CA ILE A 145 -2.40 -6.28 -16.78
C ILE A 145 -2.56 -7.65 -17.44
N GLU A 146 -1.58 -8.54 -17.30
CA GLU A 146 -1.67 -9.91 -17.83
C GLU A 146 -1.80 -10.91 -16.69
N LEU A 147 -2.97 -11.55 -16.56
CA LEU A 147 -3.24 -12.59 -15.58
C LEU A 147 -3.66 -13.88 -16.29
N GLU A 148 -3.45 -15.01 -15.61
CA GLU A 148 -4.07 -16.28 -16.02
C GLU A 148 -5.60 -16.20 -15.91
N LEU A 149 -6.30 -17.17 -16.51
CA LEU A 149 -7.74 -17.27 -16.33
C LEU A 149 -8.04 -17.75 -14.91
N LEU A 150 -8.72 -16.90 -14.14
CA LEU A 150 -9.16 -17.11 -12.77
C LEU A 150 -10.66 -17.33 -12.75
N GLU A 151 -11.14 -18.07 -11.76
CA GLU A 151 -12.56 -18.32 -11.54
C GLU A 151 -13.17 -17.38 -10.50
N ILE A 152 -14.50 -17.37 -10.45
CA ILE A 152 -15.21 -16.78 -9.32
C ILE A 152 -14.74 -17.52 -8.05
N ASP A 153 -14.66 -16.78 -6.95
CA ASP A 153 -14.14 -17.22 -5.65
C ASP A 153 -12.62 -17.38 -5.53
N ASP A 154 -11.86 -17.26 -6.63
CA ASP A 154 -10.40 -17.21 -6.55
C ASP A 154 -9.93 -15.95 -5.80
N VAL A 155 -8.78 -16.10 -5.12
CA VAL A 155 -8.20 -15.09 -4.24
C VAL A 155 -7.09 -14.33 -4.95
N ILE A 156 -7.20 -13.00 -4.91
CA ILE A 156 -6.15 -12.06 -5.30
C ILE A 156 -5.73 -11.28 -4.06
N TYR A 157 -4.44 -11.18 -3.80
CA TYR A 157 -3.90 -10.42 -2.69
C TYR A 157 -2.89 -9.36 -3.13
N PHE A 158 -2.74 -8.32 -2.31
CA PHE A 158 -1.89 -7.17 -2.54
C PHE A 158 -1.04 -6.94 -1.30
N ILE A 159 0.28 -6.93 -1.47
CA ILE A 159 1.22 -6.61 -0.38
C ILE A 159 1.34 -5.10 -0.20
N ASN A 160 1.92 -4.69 0.93
CA ASN A 160 2.19 -3.30 1.25
C ASN A 160 0.91 -2.44 1.37
N MET A 161 -0.15 -3.00 1.93
CA MET A 161 -1.49 -2.39 2.00
C MET A 161 -1.82 -1.84 3.40
N GLY A 162 -0.82 -1.43 4.18
CA GLY A 162 -1.05 -0.96 5.56
C GLY A 162 -1.19 0.55 5.74
N ALA A 163 -0.75 1.36 4.78
CA ALA A 163 -0.79 2.82 4.87
C ALA A 163 -1.86 3.39 3.94
N TYR A 164 -2.70 4.28 4.48
CA TYR A 164 -3.74 4.99 3.71
C TYR A 164 -4.70 4.06 2.95
N THR A 165 -5.02 2.92 3.55
CA THR A 165 -5.95 1.91 3.01
C THR A 165 -7.27 1.94 3.78
N THR A 166 -7.42 1.11 4.80
CA THR A 166 -8.65 1.01 5.62
C THR A 166 -9.07 2.34 6.26
N THR A 167 -8.12 3.25 6.52
CA THR A 167 -8.36 4.54 7.18
C THR A 167 -9.10 5.55 6.31
N VAL A 168 -9.12 5.36 4.99
CA VAL A 168 -9.76 6.28 4.04
C VAL A 168 -10.97 5.66 3.33
N GLY A 169 -11.36 4.45 3.74
CA GLY A 169 -12.53 3.76 3.21
C GLY A 169 -13.85 4.48 3.51
N THR A 170 -14.78 4.38 2.57
CA THR A 170 -16.11 4.99 2.59
C THR A 170 -17.18 3.97 2.23
N ASN A 171 -18.38 4.08 2.81
CA ASN A 171 -19.49 3.17 2.48
C ASN A 171 -20.24 3.58 1.18
N PHE A 172 -19.48 3.94 0.14
CA PHE A 172 -20.03 4.36 -1.14
C PHE A 172 -20.86 3.24 -1.79
N ASN A 173 -21.99 3.58 -2.42
CA ASN A 173 -22.96 2.62 -2.96
C ASN A 173 -23.44 1.54 -1.96
N SER A 174 -23.41 1.85 -0.65
CA SER A 174 -23.78 0.92 0.44
C SER A 174 -22.89 -0.32 0.55
N PHE A 175 -21.76 -0.39 -0.15
CA PHE A 175 -20.74 -1.40 0.09
C PHE A 175 -20.01 -1.05 1.38
N SER A 176 -19.85 -2.02 2.28
CA SER A 176 -19.14 -1.77 3.52
C SER A 176 -17.64 -1.65 3.24
N ALA A 177 -17.02 -0.53 3.66
CA ALA A 177 -15.56 -0.40 3.68
C ALA A 177 -14.91 -1.09 4.90
N LYS A 178 -15.69 -1.82 5.69
CA LYS A 178 -15.18 -2.55 6.85
C LYS A 178 -14.41 -3.79 6.38
N THR A 179 -13.09 -3.72 6.47
CA THR A 179 -12.21 -4.86 6.24
C THR A 179 -11.95 -5.60 7.55
N ASN A 180 -12.06 -6.93 7.52
CA ASN A 180 -11.67 -7.77 8.66
C ASN A 180 -10.14 -7.84 8.73
N ILE A 181 -9.59 -7.47 9.88
CA ILE A 181 -8.14 -7.45 10.11
C ILE A 181 -7.77 -8.62 11.02
N VAL A 182 -6.81 -9.43 10.59
CA VAL A 182 -6.24 -10.53 11.38
C VAL A 182 -4.77 -10.19 11.65
N TYR A 183 -4.41 -10.15 12.92
CA TYR A 183 -3.04 -9.87 13.37
C TYR A 183 -2.29 -11.18 13.61
N PHE A 184 -1.09 -11.29 13.06
CA PHE A 184 -0.17 -12.39 13.31
C PHE A 184 1.04 -11.85 14.07
N LEU A 185 1.35 -12.45 15.21
CA LEU A 185 2.54 -12.13 16.01
C LEU A 185 3.41 -13.38 16.09
N GLU A 186 4.65 -13.29 15.62
CA GLU A 186 5.60 -14.37 15.78
C GLU A 186 6.08 -14.40 17.24
N LYS A 187 5.98 -15.56 17.91
CA LYS A 187 6.36 -15.75 19.33
C LYS A 187 7.76 -15.25 19.69
N ASN A 188 8.69 -15.19 18.74
CA ASN A 188 10.05 -14.70 18.98
C ASN A 188 10.15 -13.17 19.11
N ILE A 189 9.15 -12.40 18.67
CA ILE A 189 9.13 -10.94 18.76
C ILE A 189 8.86 -10.49 20.21
N GLU A 190 8.07 -11.24 20.98
CA GLU A 190 7.81 -10.95 22.40
C GLU A 190 9.09 -10.91 23.26
N SER A 191 10.11 -11.69 22.90
CA SER A 191 11.41 -11.72 23.59
C SER A 191 12.25 -10.46 23.37
N LYS A 192 11.93 -9.64 22.36
CA LYS A 192 12.58 -8.37 22.05
C LYS A 192 11.59 -7.21 22.19
N LYS A 193 11.35 -6.79 23.44
CA LYS A 193 10.76 -5.49 23.81
C LYS A 193 9.38 -5.17 23.22
N LEU A 194 8.33 -5.75 23.78
CA LEU A 194 7.01 -5.10 23.84
C LEU A 194 6.60 -5.02 25.31
N ASN A 195 6.44 -3.80 25.83
CA ASN A 195 5.71 -3.57 27.07
C ASN A 195 4.24 -3.81 26.72
N THR A 196 3.73 -4.98 27.09
CA THR A 196 2.44 -5.54 26.66
C THR A 196 1.21 -4.87 27.28
N GLU A 197 1.37 -3.79 28.05
CA GLU A 197 0.26 -3.09 28.73
C GLU A 197 -0.64 -2.26 27.80
N LEU A 198 -0.31 -2.12 26.51
CA LEU A 198 -1.04 -1.24 25.57
C LEU A 198 -1.87 -1.96 24.50
N PHE A 199 -1.86 -3.30 24.44
CA PHE A 199 -2.56 -4.02 23.38
C PHE A 199 -3.26 -5.28 23.89
N ASP A 200 -4.59 -5.22 24.02
CA ASP A 200 -5.43 -6.41 24.21
C ASP A 200 -5.58 -7.16 22.88
N PHE A 201 -4.63 -8.06 22.60
CA PHE A 201 -4.75 -8.99 21.48
C PHE A 201 -5.50 -10.25 21.91
N ASN A 202 -6.67 -10.50 21.30
CA ASN A 202 -7.32 -11.81 21.38
C ASN A 202 -6.60 -12.77 20.42
N PHE A 203 -5.70 -13.59 20.96
CA PHE A 203 -5.02 -14.63 20.21
C PHE A 203 -6.01 -15.74 19.84
N ILE A 204 -6.14 -16.02 18.54
CA ILE A 204 -6.71 -17.30 18.08
C ILE A 204 -5.58 -18.33 18.22
N ASN A 205 -5.72 -19.21 19.20
CA ASN A 205 -4.82 -20.34 19.36
C ASN A 205 -5.19 -21.40 18.32
N ASP A 206 -4.28 -21.68 17.38
CA ASP A 206 -4.40 -22.85 16.50
C ASP A 206 -4.29 -24.14 17.35
N THR A 207 -5.31 -25.00 17.27
CA THR A 207 -5.30 -26.40 17.74
C THR A 207 -4.86 -27.34 16.64
#